data_AF-A0A4S8RIU5-F1
#
_entry.id   AF-A0A4S8RIU5-F1
#
_cell.length_a   1.000
_cell.length_b   1.000
_cell.length_c   1.000
_cell.angle_alpha   90.00
_cell.angle_beta   90.00
_cell.angle_gamma   90.00
#
_symmetry.space_group_name_H-M   'P 1'
#
loop_
_entity.id
_entity.type
_entity.pdbx_description
1 polymer ?
#
loop_
_entity_poly.entity_id
_entity_poly.type
_entity_poly.pdbx_seq_one_letter_code
_entity_poly.pdbx_strand_id
1 'polypeptide(L)'
;MDQRELTSRVSALQKAINDKEPAANVITIMETLKRDVNATEELLRATKAGMVVAKQRGNANKDIAKLATEIVTKWKKTVEAEKEKRKAKQMASGSSPAVRSNSTSSPAPAPSAPVTKAFKGDSSKRRWETDKVDTKRTGLPTRDACIGLMYNGLAFKCEEPPTHVIIKAMAVEQAAFDHFGGETKEYKEKLRSLFQNLKQVSNTQLRKRVMSGDIEPARFVVMTHEELKSEEMKKKDDALELENMKKAQVPMAEKSISDALTCGKCGQKKVSYSQAQTRSADEPMTTFCECQVCGHRWKFS
;
A
#
# COMPACT_ATOMS: atom_id res chain seq x y z
N MET A 1 -4.28 37.04 28.84
CA MET A 1 -5.57 37.63 28.44
C MET A 1 -6.71 36.79 28.97
N ASP A 2 -7.75 37.46 29.46
CA ASP A 2 -9.01 36.82 29.82
C ASP A 2 -9.84 36.47 28.57
N GLN A 3 -10.77 35.53 28.70
CA GLN A 3 -11.62 35.05 27.61
C GLN A 3 -12.35 36.19 26.88
N ARG A 4 -12.82 37.21 27.62
CA ARG A 4 -13.53 38.37 27.06
C ARG A 4 -12.62 39.27 26.22
N GLU A 5 -11.39 39.50 26.67
CA GLU A 5 -10.39 40.29 25.94
C GLU A 5 -9.98 39.58 24.65
N LEU A 6 -9.77 38.26 24.72
CA LEU A 6 -9.43 37.46 23.55
C LEU A 6 -10.56 37.49 22.51
N THR A 7 -11.83 37.37 22.92
CA THR A 7 -12.96 37.50 21.98
C THR A 7 -13.05 38.89 21.35
N SER A 8 -12.82 39.95 22.13
CA SER A 8 -12.83 41.33 21.63
C SER A 8 -11.74 41.54 20.58
N ARG A 9 -10.52 41.05 20.83
CA ARG A 9 -9.38 41.17 19.90
C ARG A 9 -9.53 40.31 18.65
N VAL A 10 -10.12 39.11 18.77
CA VAL A 10 -10.43 38.26 17.61
C VAL A 10 -11.52 38.89 16.74
N SER A 11 -12.52 39.51 17.35
CA SER A 11 -13.55 40.27 16.64
C SER A 11 -12.96 41.51 15.95
N ALA A 12 -12.09 42.27 16.63
CA ALA A 12 -11.38 43.40 16.06
C ALA A 12 -10.49 42.99 14.88
N LEU A 13 -9.78 41.86 14.99
CA LEU A 13 -9.01 41.28 13.89
C LEU A 13 -9.91 40.98 12.70
N GLN A 14 -11.03 40.29 12.92
CA GLN A 14 -11.97 39.94 11.86
C GLN A 14 -12.61 41.16 11.18
N LYS A 15 -12.90 42.21 11.96
CA LYS A 15 -13.39 43.49 11.44
C LYS A 15 -12.33 44.21 10.60
N ALA A 16 -11.10 44.32 11.09
CA ALA A 16 -9.98 44.94 10.35
C ALA A 16 -9.67 44.23 9.01
N ILE A 17 -9.85 42.91 8.96
CA ILE A 17 -9.70 42.12 7.73
C ILE A 17 -10.85 42.35 6.76
N ASN A 18 -12.09 42.42 7.25
CA ASN A 18 -13.27 42.66 6.42
C ASN A 18 -13.27 44.09 5.85
N ASP A 19 -12.85 45.07 6.65
CA ASP A 19 -12.81 46.49 6.31
C ASP A 19 -11.56 46.85 5.47
N LYS A 20 -10.70 45.88 5.14
CA LYS A 20 -9.44 46.04 4.37
C LYS A 20 -8.55 47.14 4.94
N GLU A 21 -8.42 47.17 6.27
CA GLU A 21 -7.55 48.13 6.95
C GLU A 21 -6.08 47.98 6.53
N PRO A 22 -5.24 49.02 6.72
CA PRO A 22 -3.82 48.97 6.43
C PRO A 22 -3.15 47.76 7.08
N ALA A 23 -2.26 47.10 6.35
CA ALA A 23 -1.60 45.88 6.81
C ALA A 23 -0.86 46.04 8.16
N ALA A 24 -0.39 47.26 8.48
CA ALA A 24 0.25 47.59 9.75
C ALA A 24 -0.68 47.40 10.98
N ASN A 25 -1.96 47.73 10.87
CA ASN A 25 -2.94 47.57 11.96
C ASN A 25 -3.20 46.09 12.22
N VAL A 26 -3.39 45.30 11.16
CA VAL A 26 -3.61 43.85 11.25
C VAL A 26 -2.40 43.14 11.85
N ILE A 27 -1.18 43.53 11.45
CA ILE A 27 0.07 43.01 12.01
C ILE A 27 0.17 43.33 13.51
N THR A 28 -0.10 44.57 13.91
CA THR A 28 -0.06 45.00 15.33
C THR A 28 -1.04 44.19 16.21
N ILE A 29 -2.25 43.94 15.70
CA ILE A 29 -3.24 43.11 16.39
C ILE A 29 -2.73 41.66 16.52
N MET A 30 -2.12 41.11 15.48
CA MET A 30 -1.57 39.75 15.48
C MET A 30 -0.33 39.60 16.38
N GLU A 31 0.53 40.61 16.47
CA GLU A 31 1.68 40.62 17.38
C GLU A 31 1.23 40.68 18.84
N THR A 32 0.19 41.45 19.13
CA THR A 32 -0.44 41.49 20.45
C THR A 32 -1.02 40.12 20.82
N LEU A 33 -1.70 39.45 19.87
CA LEU A 33 -2.21 38.08 20.07
C LEU A 33 -1.09 37.04 20.25
N LYS A 34 0.09 37.26 19.66
CA LYS A 34 1.28 36.40 19.83
C LYS A 34 1.92 36.54 21.21
N ARG A 35 1.84 37.74 21.81
CA ARG A 35 2.46 38.09 23.11
C ARG A 35 1.56 37.75 24.30
N ASP A 36 0.29 38.15 24.26
CA ASP A 36 -0.54 38.23 25.48
C ASP A 36 -1.48 37.02 25.70
N VAL A 37 -1.50 36.07 24.75
CA VAL A 37 -2.37 34.89 24.78
C VAL A 37 -1.60 33.66 25.24
N ASN A 38 -1.90 33.22 26.47
CA ASN A 38 -1.58 31.88 26.96
C ASN A 38 -2.59 30.90 26.35
N ALA A 39 -2.20 30.22 25.29
CA ALA A 39 -3.05 29.32 24.52
C ALA A 39 -3.35 28.00 25.25
N THR A 40 -4.40 28.01 26.08
CA THR A 40 -5.01 26.80 26.65
C THR A 40 -6.08 26.23 25.71
N GLU A 41 -6.27 24.91 25.75
CA GLU A 41 -7.23 24.23 24.86
C GLU A 41 -8.66 24.76 25.02
N GLU A 42 -9.08 24.97 26.27
CA GLU A 42 -10.43 25.42 26.63
C GLU A 42 -10.67 26.87 26.15
N LEU A 43 -9.67 27.74 26.30
CA LEU A 43 -9.75 29.13 25.86
C LEU A 43 -9.80 29.27 24.33
N LEU A 44 -9.00 28.48 23.60
CA LEU A 44 -8.99 28.52 22.13
C LEU A 44 -10.25 27.90 21.50
N ARG A 45 -10.85 26.89 22.14
CA ARG A 45 -12.14 26.31 21.72
C ARG A 45 -13.30 27.26 21.98
N ALA A 46 -13.34 27.89 23.16
CA ALA A 46 -14.42 28.80 23.54
C ALA A 46 -14.45 30.08 22.69
N THR A 47 -13.27 30.62 22.34
CA THR A 47 -13.17 31.87 21.58
C THR A 47 -13.12 31.70 20.07
N LYS A 48 -12.99 30.46 19.58
CA LYS A 48 -12.76 30.13 18.15
C LYS A 48 -11.57 30.88 17.52
N ALA A 49 -10.67 31.44 18.34
CA ALA A 49 -9.53 32.25 17.90
C ALA A 49 -8.61 31.48 16.94
N GLY A 50 -8.41 30.18 17.20
CA GLY A 50 -7.57 29.32 16.36
C GLY A 50 -8.04 29.22 14.91
N MET A 51 -9.36 29.23 14.65
CA MET A 51 -9.90 29.18 13.30
C MET A 51 -9.77 30.52 12.58
N VAL A 52 -10.04 31.63 13.27
CA VAL A 52 -9.94 32.98 12.70
C VAL A 52 -8.50 33.30 12.30
N VAL A 53 -7.52 32.97 13.15
CA VAL A 53 -6.10 33.16 12.85
C VAL A 53 -5.61 32.17 11.78
N ALA A 54 -6.08 30.92 11.77
CA ALA A 54 -5.73 29.96 10.73
C ALA A 54 -6.20 30.38 9.33
N LYS A 55 -7.36 31.06 9.24
CA LYS A 55 -7.87 31.64 7.98
C LYS A 55 -6.94 32.71 7.41
N GLN A 56 -6.15 33.40 8.26
CA GLN A 56 -5.21 34.45 7.82
C GLN A 56 -3.94 33.92 7.16
N ARG A 57 -3.72 32.60 7.13
CA ARG A 57 -2.60 31.98 6.41
C ARG A 57 -2.72 32.13 4.89
N GLY A 58 -3.94 32.33 4.38
CA GLY A 58 -4.20 32.58 2.95
C GLY A 58 -4.36 34.06 2.60
N ASN A 59 -3.98 34.98 3.49
CA ASN A 59 -4.13 36.41 3.25
C ASN A 59 -3.13 36.89 2.17
N ALA A 60 -3.51 37.90 1.38
CA ALA A 60 -2.74 38.39 0.24
C ALA A 60 -1.37 38.98 0.65
N ASN A 61 -1.28 39.51 1.87
CA ASN A 61 -0.02 39.98 2.42
C ASN A 61 0.78 38.83 3.05
N LYS A 62 2.00 38.61 2.53
CA LYS A 62 2.89 37.51 2.93
C LYS A 62 3.32 37.60 4.40
N ASP A 63 3.40 38.80 4.98
CA ASP A 63 3.86 38.98 6.36
C ASP A 63 2.76 38.60 7.37
N ILE A 64 1.50 38.92 7.05
CA ILE A 64 0.32 38.47 7.80
C ILE A 64 0.20 36.94 7.75
N ALA A 65 0.41 36.34 6.57
CA ALA A 65 0.37 34.89 6.40
C ALA A 65 1.47 34.15 7.18
N LYS A 66 2.68 34.70 7.23
CA LYS A 66 3.80 34.18 8.04
C LYS A 66 3.49 34.26 9.54
N LEU A 67 3.05 35.44 10.02
CA LEU A 67 2.69 35.63 11.43
C LEU A 67 1.52 34.71 11.86
N ALA A 68 0.52 34.52 10.99
CA ALA A 68 -0.58 33.58 11.23
C ALA A 68 -0.09 32.13 11.37
N THR A 69 0.89 31.74 10.56
CA THR A 69 1.49 30.41 10.60
C THR A 69 2.29 30.20 11.89
N GLU A 70 3.08 31.20 12.31
CA GLU A 70 3.81 31.19 13.57
C GLU A 70 2.90 31.12 14.80
N ILE A 71 1.81 31.91 14.83
CA ILE A 71 0.87 31.91 15.96
C ILE A 71 0.19 30.55 16.08
N VAL A 72 -0.31 30.00 14.98
CA VAL A 72 -1.00 28.70 15.02
C VAL A 72 -0.04 27.55 15.35
N THR A 73 1.22 27.60 14.91
CA THR A 73 2.22 26.59 15.30
C THR A 73 2.59 26.71 16.79
N LYS A 74 2.73 27.92 17.32
CA LYS A 74 2.93 28.16 18.76
C LYS A 74 1.75 27.64 19.59
N TRP A 75 0.52 27.95 19.19
CA TRP A 75 -0.70 27.50 19.88
C TRP A 75 -0.89 25.98 19.81
N LYS A 76 -0.57 25.33 18.69
CA LYS A 76 -0.60 23.87 18.59
C LYS A 76 0.39 23.22 19.57
N LYS A 77 1.63 23.73 19.62
CA LYS A 77 2.67 23.22 20.53
C LYS A 77 2.29 23.41 22.01
N THR A 78 1.71 24.55 22.38
CA THR A 78 1.29 24.79 23.78
C THR A 78 0.14 23.88 24.20
N VAL A 79 -0.85 23.67 23.32
CA VAL A 79 -1.99 22.76 23.58
C VAL A 79 -1.54 21.30 23.67
N GLU A 80 -0.64 20.85 22.78
CA GLU A 80 -0.08 19.50 22.87
C GLU A 80 0.74 19.30 24.15
N ALA A 81 1.56 20.29 24.54
CA ALA A 81 2.30 20.25 25.80
C ALA A 81 1.37 20.24 27.04
N GLU A 82 0.27 20.99 27.01
CA GLU A 82 -0.74 21.00 28.07
C GLU A 82 -1.45 19.63 28.17
N LYS A 83 -1.79 19.03 27.03
CA LYS A 83 -2.42 17.70 26.95
C LYS A 83 -1.53 16.60 27.51
N GLU A 84 -0.24 16.63 27.20
CA GLU A 84 0.73 15.68 27.74
C GLU A 84 0.96 15.87 29.25
N LYS A 85 1.00 17.13 29.74
CA LYS A 85 1.04 17.42 31.19
C LYS A 85 -0.22 16.92 31.93
N ARG A 86 -1.40 17.07 31.33
CA ARG A 86 -2.67 16.58 31.91
C ARG A 86 -2.71 15.06 31.99
N LYS A 87 -2.21 14.34 30.97
CA LYS A 87 -2.05 12.88 31.00
C LYS A 87 -1.05 12.42 32.06
N ALA A 88 0.10 13.10 32.19
CA ALA A 88 1.10 12.78 33.20
C ALA A 88 0.55 12.95 34.63
N LYS A 89 -0.26 14.00 34.87
CA LYS A 89 -0.90 14.24 36.18
C LYS A 89 -1.99 13.22 36.51
N GLN A 90 -2.69 12.68 35.50
CA GLN A 90 -3.67 11.60 35.67
C GLN A 90 -3.02 10.23 35.96
N MET A 91 -1.78 10.00 35.50
CA MET A 91 -1.03 8.78 35.81
C MET A 91 -0.35 8.82 37.20
N ALA A 92 -0.10 10.01 37.75
CA ALA A 92 0.55 10.18 39.06
C ALA A 92 -0.42 10.10 40.26
N SER A 93 -1.74 10.21 40.05
CA SER A 93 -2.74 10.13 41.14
C SER A 93 -3.32 8.73 41.35
N GLY A 94 -2.71 7.69 40.76
CA GLY A 94 -3.18 6.31 40.83
C GLY A 94 -2.16 5.36 41.47
N SER A 95 -2.00 5.39 42.80
CA SER A 95 -1.55 4.25 43.61
C SER A 95 -1.97 4.40 45.08
N SER A 96 -2.61 3.33 45.59
CA SER A 96 -3.39 3.14 46.83
C SER A 96 -2.57 3.03 48.13
N PRO A 97 -3.15 2.71 49.32
CA PRO A 97 -3.37 1.28 49.69
C PRO A 97 -4.49 1.00 50.75
N ALA A 98 -4.98 -0.25 50.81
CA ALA A 98 -5.23 -0.96 52.09
C ALA A 98 -5.54 -2.45 51.89
N VAL A 99 -4.84 -3.25 52.69
CA VAL A 99 -4.78 -4.71 52.83
C VAL A 99 -6.01 -5.25 53.55
N ARG A 100 -6.55 -6.43 53.16
CA ARG A 100 -7.07 -7.46 54.10
C ARG A 100 -6.93 -8.87 53.54
N SER A 101 -6.49 -9.76 54.43
CA SER A 101 -6.14 -11.18 54.33
C SER A 101 -7.33 -12.13 54.42
N ASN A 102 -7.29 -13.28 53.73
CA ASN A 102 -6.99 -14.62 54.28
C ASN A 102 -7.70 -15.78 53.54
N SER A 103 -7.08 -16.96 53.60
CA SER A 103 -7.56 -18.34 53.32
C SER A 103 -7.38 -18.95 51.91
N THR A 104 -6.25 -19.63 51.76
CA THR A 104 -6.07 -21.07 51.39
C THR A 104 -7.12 -21.76 50.51
N SER A 105 -6.72 -22.10 49.28
CA SER A 105 -6.88 -23.45 48.68
C SER A 105 -6.12 -23.51 47.34
N SER A 106 -5.23 -24.50 47.19
CA SER A 106 -4.67 -24.94 45.90
C SER A 106 -5.70 -25.86 45.22
N PRO A 107 -5.85 -25.87 43.88
CA PRO A 107 -5.00 -26.75 43.06
C PRO A 107 -4.67 -26.27 41.62
N ALA A 108 -3.57 -26.83 41.08
CA ALA A 108 -3.23 -27.10 39.67
C ALA A 108 -3.06 -25.92 38.64
N PRO A 109 -2.04 -25.97 37.75
CA PRO A 109 -1.72 -24.90 36.81
C PRO A 109 -2.51 -25.04 35.50
N ALA A 110 -3.33 -24.03 35.17
CA ALA A 110 -3.95 -23.85 33.86
C ALA A 110 -3.12 -22.90 32.98
N PRO A 111 -3.20 -23.02 31.63
CA PRO A 111 -2.17 -22.58 30.71
C PRO A 111 -2.20 -21.07 30.46
N SER A 112 -1.00 -20.53 30.21
CA SER A 112 -0.74 -19.12 29.91
C SER A 112 -1.54 -18.65 28.70
N ALA A 113 -2.57 -17.83 28.92
CA ALA A 113 -3.17 -17.03 27.86
C ALA A 113 -2.27 -15.82 27.58
N PRO A 114 -1.72 -15.64 26.37
CA PRO A 114 -1.01 -14.42 26.03
C PRO A 114 -2.02 -13.29 25.82
N VAL A 115 -1.94 -12.26 26.65
CA VAL A 115 -2.66 -10.99 26.46
C VAL A 115 -1.98 -10.21 25.34
N THR A 116 -2.18 -10.63 24.08
CA THR A 116 -1.83 -9.80 22.92
C THR A 116 -3.02 -8.91 22.61
N LYS A 117 -2.99 -7.67 23.11
CA LYS A 117 -4.01 -6.67 22.77
C LYS A 117 -3.95 -6.41 21.25
N ALA A 118 -4.98 -6.85 20.54
CA ALA A 118 -5.18 -6.55 19.12
C ALA A 118 -5.16 -5.04 18.88
N PHE A 119 -4.57 -4.62 17.76
CA PHE A 119 -4.40 -3.21 17.44
C PHE A 119 -5.77 -2.55 17.16
N LYS A 120 -6.17 -1.58 17.99
CA LYS A 120 -7.40 -0.78 17.81
C LYS A 120 -7.06 0.53 17.09
N GLY A 121 -7.10 0.52 15.75
CA GLY A 121 -6.92 1.72 14.92
C GLY A 121 -7.19 1.48 13.44
N ASP A 122 -7.07 2.52 12.62
CA ASP A 122 -7.19 2.44 11.15
C ASP A 122 -6.07 1.56 10.58
N SER A 123 -6.35 0.26 10.44
CA SER A 123 -5.39 -0.75 9.99
C SER A 123 -4.78 -0.43 8.62
N SER A 124 -5.47 0.35 7.78
CA SER A 124 -5.00 0.81 6.46
C SER A 124 -3.89 1.88 6.51
N LYS A 125 -3.70 2.59 7.64
CA LYS A 125 -2.68 3.65 7.78
C LYS A 125 -1.65 3.32 8.86
N ARG A 126 -1.65 2.08 9.35
CA ARG A 126 -0.75 1.61 10.40
C ARG A 126 0.71 1.68 9.93
N ARG A 127 1.54 2.40 10.66
CA ARG A 127 2.98 2.51 10.43
C ARG A 127 3.75 2.21 11.71
N TRP A 128 5.01 1.80 11.58
CA TRP A 128 5.89 1.60 12.74
C TRP A 128 6.01 2.86 13.63
N GLU A 129 5.93 4.06 13.02
CA GLU A 129 5.90 5.36 13.71
C GLU A 129 4.65 5.53 14.61
N THR A 130 3.50 5.02 14.15
CA THR A 130 2.21 5.13 14.87
C THR A 130 2.14 4.13 16.02
N ASP A 131 2.74 2.96 15.82
CA ASP A 131 2.80 1.88 16.81
C ASP A 131 3.95 2.05 17.81
N LYS A 132 4.81 3.06 17.62
CA LYS A 132 6.01 3.32 18.43
C LYS A 132 6.90 2.08 18.58
N VAL A 133 7.08 1.33 17.50
CA VAL A 133 7.92 0.13 17.49
C VAL A 133 9.35 0.52 17.11
N ASP A 134 10.30 0.09 17.92
CA ASP A 134 11.73 0.28 17.62
C ASP A 134 12.17 -0.64 16.47
N THR A 135 12.46 -0.01 15.33
CA THR A 135 13.00 -0.67 14.13
C THR A 135 14.53 -0.77 14.15
N LYS A 136 15.20 -0.10 15.10
CA LYS A 136 16.65 -0.10 15.30
C LYS A 136 17.10 -1.38 15.99
N ARG A 137 17.32 -2.44 15.21
CA ARG A 137 17.64 -3.79 15.74
C ARG A 137 18.98 -4.31 15.22
N THR A 138 19.38 -3.88 14.02
CA THR A 138 20.60 -4.37 13.36
C THR A 138 21.79 -3.43 13.50
N GLY A 139 21.56 -2.17 13.92
CA GLY A 139 22.62 -1.17 14.10
C GLY A 139 23.13 -0.55 12.80
N LEU A 140 22.65 -1.03 11.65
CA LEU A 140 22.90 -0.44 10.33
C LEU A 140 21.66 0.34 9.87
N PRO A 141 21.80 1.63 9.54
CA PRO A 141 20.65 2.51 9.25
C PRO A 141 19.81 2.03 8.07
N THR A 142 20.44 1.41 7.07
CA THR A 142 19.71 0.93 5.90
C THR A 142 18.93 -0.36 6.18
N ARG A 143 19.50 -1.29 6.95
CA ARG A 143 18.80 -2.51 7.36
C ARG A 143 17.63 -2.16 8.26
N ASP A 144 17.83 -1.25 9.21
CA ASP A 144 16.76 -0.76 10.10
C ASP A 144 15.64 -0.04 9.29
N ALA A 145 16.00 0.74 8.25
CA ALA A 145 15.03 1.34 7.34
C ALA A 145 14.25 0.30 6.52
N CYS A 146 14.90 -0.80 6.11
CA CYS A 146 14.28 -1.93 5.42
C CYS A 146 13.31 -2.70 6.31
N ILE A 147 13.67 -2.94 7.58
CA ILE A 147 12.78 -3.54 8.59
C ILE A 147 11.54 -2.66 8.76
N GLY A 148 11.71 -1.34 8.89
CA GLY A 148 10.59 -0.40 8.97
C GLY A 148 9.70 -0.40 7.73
N LEU A 149 10.30 -0.54 6.54
CA LEU A 149 9.56 -0.66 5.28
C LEU A 149 8.72 -1.95 5.27
N MET A 150 9.32 -3.08 5.65
CA MET A 150 8.64 -4.36 5.69
C MET A 150 7.53 -4.38 6.75
N TYR A 151 7.77 -3.79 7.92
CA TYR A 151 6.75 -3.60 8.95
C TYR A 151 5.53 -2.86 8.40
N ASN A 152 5.74 -1.75 7.69
CA ASN A 152 4.64 -0.98 7.11
C ASN A 152 3.84 -1.78 6.09
N GLY A 153 4.49 -2.65 5.30
CA GLY A 153 3.83 -3.53 4.33
C GLY A 153 2.98 -4.61 5.01
N LEU A 154 3.53 -5.25 6.04
CA LEU A 154 2.87 -6.31 6.80
C LEU A 154 1.78 -5.79 7.75
N ALA A 155 1.94 -4.56 8.29
CA ALA A 155 0.98 -3.92 9.17
C ALA A 155 -0.24 -3.36 8.40
N PHE A 156 -0.10 -3.08 7.11
CA PHE A 156 -1.19 -2.57 6.28
C PHE A 156 -2.37 -3.54 6.31
N LYS A 157 -3.56 -3.10 6.76
CA LYS A 157 -4.79 -3.91 6.86
C LYS A 157 -4.61 -5.23 7.65
N CYS A 158 -3.67 -5.27 8.60
CA CYS A 158 -3.49 -6.35 9.57
C CYS A 158 -3.79 -5.86 11.00
N GLU A 159 -4.53 -6.64 11.77
CA GLU A 159 -4.93 -6.34 13.17
C GLU A 159 -4.03 -7.01 14.22
N GLU A 160 -3.03 -7.78 13.77
CA GLU A 160 -2.08 -8.50 14.62
C GLU A 160 -1.30 -7.59 15.59
N PRO A 161 -0.91 -8.08 16.77
CA PRO A 161 -0.07 -7.34 17.71
C PRO A 161 1.21 -6.82 17.05
N PRO A 162 1.65 -5.59 17.37
CA PRO A 162 2.88 -5.00 16.84
C PRO A 162 4.11 -5.90 16.98
N THR A 163 4.18 -6.65 18.09
CA THR A 163 5.27 -7.59 18.39
C THR A 163 5.40 -8.71 17.36
N HIS A 164 4.28 -9.25 16.88
CA HIS A 164 4.32 -10.34 15.91
C HIS A 164 4.72 -9.82 14.52
N VAL A 165 4.20 -8.65 14.13
CA VAL A 165 4.54 -7.99 12.86
C VAL A 165 6.03 -7.66 12.77
N ILE A 166 6.65 -7.16 13.85
CA ILE A 166 8.09 -6.85 13.85
C ILE A 166 8.97 -8.10 13.78
N ILE A 167 8.59 -9.19 14.44
CA ILE A 167 9.34 -10.46 14.38
C ILE A 167 9.36 -10.98 12.94
N LYS A 168 8.20 -10.99 12.27
CA LYS A 168 8.09 -11.43 10.87
C LYS A 168 8.85 -10.48 9.93
N ALA A 169 8.75 -9.17 10.13
CA ALA A 169 9.49 -8.18 9.35
C ALA A 169 11.01 -8.37 9.46
N MET A 170 11.51 -8.66 10.67
CA MET A 170 12.93 -8.97 10.90
C MET A 170 13.34 -10.27 10.20
N ALA A 171 12.52 -11.32 10.27
CA ALA A 171 12.82 -12.59 9.61
C ALA A 171 12.93 -12.45 8.08
N VAL A 172 12.04 -11.64 7.47
CA VAL A 172 12.11 -11.34 6.03
C VAL A 172 13.35 -10.51 5.68
N GLU A 173 13.70 -9.53 6.49
CA GLU A 173 14.90 -8.73 6.26
C GLU A 173 16.18 -9.56 6.39
N GLN A 174 16.26 -10.41 7.41
CA GLN A 174 17.39 -11.32 7.61
C GLN A 174 17.53 -12.29 6.42
N ALA A 175 16.43 -12.90 5.98
CA ALA A 175 16.45 -13.77 4.80
C ALA A 175 16.89 -13.04 3.53
N ALA A 176 16.51 -11.76 3.38
CA ALA A 176 16.98 -10.94 2.27
C ALA A 176 18.48 -10.64 2.37
N PHE A 177 18.97 -10.35 3.56
CA PHE A 177 20.39 -10.10 3.79
C PHE A 177 21.23 -11.36 3.52
N ASP A 178 20.77 -12.53 3.96
CA ASP A 178 21.45 -13.81 3.73
C ASP A 178 21.50 -14.18 2.24
N HIS A 179 20.44 -13.86 1.47
CA HIS A 179 20.41 -14.12 0.03
C HIS A 179 21.31 -13.16 -0.77
N PHE A 180 21.35 -11.88 -0.42
CA PHE A 180 22.11 -10.87 -1.18
C PHE A 180 23.52 -10.62 -0.63
N GLY A 181 23.85 -11.13 0.57
CA GLY A 181 25.18 -11.05 1.17
C GLY A 181 25.69 -9.64 1.50
N GLY A 182 24.82 -8.61 1.44
CA GLY A 182 25.24 -7.23 1.67
C GLY A 182 24.17 -6.18 1.37
N GLU A 183 24.53 -4.91 1.64
CA GLU A 183 23.67 -3.74 1.43
C GLU A 183 23.70 -3.26 -0.04
N THR A 184 23.49 -4.18 -0.97
CA THR A 184 23.55 -3.92 -2.41
C THR A 184 22.33 -3.12 -2.86
N LYS A 185 22.43 -2.43 -4.01
CA LYS A 185 21.29 -1.76 -4.64
C LYS A 185 20.14 -2.73 -4.92
N GLU A 186 20.46 -3.95 -5.35
CA GLU A 186 19.52 -5.04 -5.61
C GLU A 186 18.74 -5.46 -4.36
N TYR A 187 19.40 -5.55 -3.20
CA TYR A 187 18.75 -5.82 -1.92
C TYR A 187 17.68 -4.75 -1.59
N LYS A 188 18.02 -3.46 -1.74
CA LYS A 188 17.08 -2.35 -1.49
C LYS A 188 15.92 -2.36 -2.47
N GLU A 189 16.19 -2.62 -3.75
CA GLU A 189 15.16 -2.68 -4.80
C GLU A 189 14.22 -3.86 -4.61
N LYS A 190 14.75 -5.04 -4.27
CA LYS A 190 13.94 -6.22 -3.98
C LYS A 190 13.02 -5.98 -2.78
N LEU A 191 13.53 -5.42 -1.68
CA LEU A 191 12.71 -5.11 -0.51
C LEU A 191 11.63 -4.04 -0.79
N ARG A 192 11.93 -3.04 -1.63
CA ARG A 192 10.91 -2.08 -2.11
C ARG A 192 9.84 -2.76 -2.97
N SER A 193 10.24 -3.67 -3.85
CA SER A 193 9.32 -4.45 -4.68
C SER A 193 8.40 -5.34 -3.81
N LEU A 194 8.97 -6.05 -2.83
CA LEU A 194 8.20 -6.87 -1.89
C LEU A 194 7.22 -6.01 -1.08
N PHE A 195 7.66 -4.85 -0.58
CA PHE A 195 6.80 -3.90 0.11
C PHE A 195 5.63 -3.41 -0.76
N GLN A 196 5.88 -3.06 -2.03
CA GLN A 196 4.82 -2.61 -2.94
C GLN A 196 3.77 -3.71 -3.18
N ASN A 197 4.22 -4.96 -3.34
CA ASN A 197 3.32 -6.11 -3.47
C ASN A 197 2.47 -6.34 -2.20
N LEU A 198 3.06 -6.21 -1.01
CA LEU A 198 2.34 -6.34 0.28
C LEU A 198 1.36 -5.19 0.54
N LYS A 199 1.69 -3.98 0.08
CA LYS A 199 0.83 -2.79 0.21
C LYS A 199 -0.34 -2.81 -0.77
N GLN A 200 -0.28 -3.62 -1.83
CA GLN A 200 -1.30 -3.63 -2.85
C GLN A 200 -2.64 -4.13 -2.29
N VAL A 201 -3.70 -3.36 -2.51
CA VAL A 201 -5.02 -3.63 -1.92
C VAL A 201 -5.65 -4.93 -2.45
N SER A 202 -5.41 -5.27 -3.72
CA SER A 202 -5.90 -6.51 -4.31
C SER A 202 -5.20 -7.75 -3.76
N ASN A 203 -4.01 -7.62 -3.15
CA ASN A 203 -3.22 -8.75 -2.69
C ASN A 203 -3.28 -8.95 -1.17
N THR A 204 -4.49 -9.07 -0.63
CA THR A 204 -4.69 -9.31 0.81
C THR A 204 -4.25 -10.70 1.25
N GLN A 205 -4.35 -11.70 0.37
CA GLN A 205 -4.02 -13.09 0.67
C GLN A 205 -2.52 -13.31 0.83
N LEU A 206 -1.68 -12.69 -0.01
CA LEU A 206 -0.22 -12.78 0.14
C LEU A 206 0.22 -12.30 1.54
N ARG A 207 -0.31 -11.17 2.00
CA ARG A 207 0.01 -10.66 3.34
C ARG A 207 -0.41 -11.62 4.44
N LYS A 208 -1.62 -12.20 4.34
CA LYS A 208 -2.09 -13.19 5.32
C LYS A 208 -1.17 -14.40 5.37
N ARG A 209 -0.79 -14.95 4.21
CA ARG A 209 0.12 -16.12 4.08
C ARG A 209 1.52 -15.86 4.63
N VAL A 210 2.07 -14.67 4.40
CA VAL A 210 3.38 -14.27 4.96
C VAL A 210 3.28 -14.07 6.48
N MET A 211 2.16 -13.55 6.98
CA MET A 211 1.94 -13.35 8.43
C MET A 211 1.70 -14.68 9.17
N SER A 212 0.86 -15.56 8.61
CA SER A 212 0.60 -16.91 9.16
C SER A 212 1.85 -17.79 9.10
N GLY A 213 2.77 -17.53 8.16
CA GLY A 213 3.97 -18.34 7.94
C GLY A 213 3.77 -19.45 6.92
N ASP A 214 2.66 -19.48 6.17
CA ASP A 214 2.46 -20.39 5.04
C ASP A 214 3.51 -20.17 3.95
N ILE A 215 4.01 -18.95 3.83
CA ILE A 215 5.16 -18.60 2.99
C ILE A 215 6.34 -18.31 3.91
N GLU A 216 7.38 -19.13 3.79
CA GLU A 216 8.61 -18.95 4.53
C GLU A 216 9.34 -17.66 4.09
N PRO A 217 9.94 -16.89 5.01
CA PRO A 217 10.66 -15.65 4.69
C PRO A 217 11.75 -15.83 3.62
N ALA A 218 12.48 -16.95 3.65
CA ALA A 218 13.48 -17.30 2.65
C ALA A 218 12.87 -17.48 1.25
N ARG A 219 11.75 -18.21 1.15
CA ARG A 219 11.03 -18.37 -0.11
C ARG A 219 10.51 -17.02 -0.60
N PHE A 220 9.92 -16.21 0.27
CA PHE A 220 9.32 -14.92 -0.08
C PHE A 220 10.31 -13.96 -0.77
N VAL A 221 11.58 -13.95 -0.36
CA VAL A 221 12.63 -13.14 -0.98
C VAL A 221 12.95 -13.62 -2.39
N VAL A 222 12.94 -14.93 -2.63
CA VAL A 222 13.31 -15.53 -3.93
C VAL A 222 12.14 -15.56 -4.92
N MET A 223 10.90 -15.40 -4.46
CA MET A 223 9.72 -15.44 -5.34
C MET A 223 9.82 -14.42 -6.48
N THR A 224 9.33 -14.84 -7.65
CA THR A 224 9.30 -14.01 -8.86
C THR A 224 8.17 -12.99 -8.78
N HIS A 225 8.23 -11.96 -9.62
CA HIS A 225 7.18 -10.95 -9.69
C HIS A 225 5.81 -11.55 -10.04
N GLU A 226 5.77 -12.60 -10.86
CA GLU A 226 4.54 -13.29 -11.25
C GLU A 226 3.93 -14.10 -10.11
N GLU A 227 4.75 -14.81 -9.33
CA GLU A 227 4.29 -15.56 -8.17
C GLU A 227 3.78 -14.64 -7.04
N LEU A 228 4.23 -13.39 -7.01
CA LEU A 228 3.83 -12.38 -6.03
C LEU A 228 2.53 -11.64 -6.42
N LYS A 229 2.00 -11.82 -7.64
CA LYS A 229 0.74 -11.19 -8.07
C LYS A 229 -0.46 -11.76 -7.31
N SER A 230 -1.55 -11.00 -7.27
CA SER A 230 -2.83 -11.54 -6.78
C SER A 230 -3.31 -12.64 -7.73
N GLU A 231 -4.00 -13.64 -7.18
CA GLU A 231 -4.53 -14.77 -7.95
C GLU A 231 -5.41 -14.33 -9.13
N GLU A 232 -6.21 -13.28 -8.92
CA GLU A 232 -7.01 -12.67 -10.00
C GLU A 232 -6.17 -12.07 -11.13
N MET A 233 -5.05 -11.41 -10.80
CA MET A 233 -4.17 -10.82 -11.81
C MET A 233 -3.40 -11.91 -12.54
N LYS A 234 -2.94 -12.93 -11.83
CA LYS A 234 -2.30 -14.10 -12.43
C LYS A 234 -3.23 -14.77 -13.45
N LYS A 235 -4.48 -15.04 -13.06
CA LYS A 235 -5.48 -15.64 -13.97
C LYS A 235 -5.77 -14.77 -15.20
N LYS A 236 -5.77 -13.44 -15.04
CA LYS A 236 -5.95 -12.51 -16.17
C LYS A 236 -4.76 -12.53 -17.12
N ASP A 237 -3.55 -12.53 -16.58
CA ASP A 237 -2.33 -12.61 -17.39
C ASP A 237 -2.26 -13.95 -18.13
N ASP A 238 -2.57 -15.07 -17.47
CA ASP A 238 -2.63 -16.40 -18.08
C ASP A 238 -3.67 -16.45 -19.22
N ALA A 239 -4.82 -15.78 -19.05
CA ALA A 239 -5.85 -15.69 -20.07
C ALA A 239 -5.42 -14.82 -21.26
N LEU A 240 -4.74 -13.70 -21.01
CA LEU A 240 -4.18 -12.83 -22.04
C LEU A 240 -3.05 -13.52 -22.80
N GLU A 241 -2.21 -14.28 -22.11
CA GLU A 241 -1.16 -15.09 -22.75
C GLU A 241 -1.78 -16.15 -23.65
N LEU A 242 -2.79 -16.88 -23.18
CA LEU A 242 -3.51 -17.85 -23.99
C LEU A 242 -4.19 -17.20 -25.20
N GLU A 243 -4.80 -16.03 -25.03
CA GLU A 243 -5.41 -15.27 -26.11
C GLU A 243 -4.36 -14.80 -27.13
N ASN A 244 -3.23 -14.29 -26.67
CA ASN A 244 -2.12 -13.86 -27.52
C ASN A 244 -1.53 -15.05 -28.29
N MET A 245 -1.36 -16.20 -27.63
CA MET A 245 -0.94 -17.45 -28.26
C MET A 245 -1.93 -17.88 -29.35
N LYS A 246 -3.24 -17.80 -29.06
CA LYS A 246 -4.29 -18.12 -30.04
C LYS A 246 -4.32 -17.16 -31.23
N LYS A 247 -4.14 -15.85 -30.99
CA LYS A 247 -4.09 -14.83 -32.04
C LYS A 247 -2.83 -14.94 -32.92
N ALA A 248 -1.72 -15.38 -32.35
CA ALA A 248 -0.47 -15.57 -33.06
C ALA A 248 -0.47 -16.82 -33.96
N GLN A 249 -1.37 -17.80 -33.71
CA GLN A 249 -1.51 -18.96 -34.57
C GLN A 249 -2.16 -18.57 -35.91
N VAL A 250 -1.46 -18.88 -37.01
CA VAL A 250 -1.98 -18.66 -38.36
C VAL A 250 -3.18 -19.58 -38.59
N PRO A 251 -4.32 -19.09 -39.10
CA PRO A 251 -5.44 -19.94 -39.46
C PRO A 251 -5.00 -20.99 -40.48
N MET A 252 -5.10 -22.27 -40.11
CA MET A 252 -4.92 -23.36 -41.05
C MET A 252 -6.22 -23.47 -41.87
N ALA A 253 -6.15 -23.15 -43.16
CA ALA A 253 -7.32 -23.32 -44.04
C ALA A 253 -7.71 -24.80 -44.07
N GLU A 254 -8.93 -25.11 -43.63
CA GLU A 254 -9.50 -26.46 -43.74
C GLU A 254 -9.71 -26.77 -45.23
N LYS A 255 -8.84 -27.62 -45.77
CA LYS A 255 -8.99 -28.14 -47.13
C LYS A 255 -9.94 -29.33 -47.07
N SER A 256 -10.91 -29.40 -47.98
CA SER A 256 -11.81 -30.54 -48.12
C SER A 256 -10.98 -31.79 -48.44
N ILE A 257 -11.04 -32.80 -47.55
CA ILE A 257 -10.35 -34.07 -47.73
C ILE A 257 -11.32 -35.04 -48.41
N SER A 258 -10.90 -35.61 -49.53
CA SER A 258 -11.67 -36.60 -50.28
C SER A 258 -11.02 -37.97 -50.18
N ASP A 259 -11.84 -38.99 -49.92
CA ASP A 259 -11.43 -40.40 -49.88
C ASP A 259 -11.45 -41.08 -51.27
N ALA A 260 -11.97 -40.37 -52.28
CA ALA A 260 -12.06 -40.86 -53.66
C ALA A 260 -10.69 -40.95 -54.35
N LEU A 261 -9.70 -40.19 -53.87
CA LEU A 261 -8.38 -40.05 -54.49
C LEU A 261 -7.32 -40.67 -53.58
N THR A 262 -6.45 -41.51 -54.14
CA THR A 262 -5.36 -42.17 -53.41
C THR A 262 -4.02 -41.55 -53.78
N CYS A 263 -3.19 -41.21 -52.79
CA CYS A 263 -1.87 -40.66 -53.04
C CYS A 263 -0.90 -41.73 -53.56
N GLY A 264 -0.25 -41.47 -54.70
CA GLY A 264 0.73 -42.41 -55.29
C GLY A 264 2.03 -42.60 -54.50
N LYS A 265 2.39 -41.68 -53.58
CA LYS A 265 3.60 -41.81 -52.74
C LYS A 265 3.38 -42.56 -51.44
N CYS A 266 2.32 -42.24 -50.70
CA CYS A 266 2.08 -42.79 -49.36
C CYS A 266 0.90 -43.76 -49.28
N GLY A 267 0.13 -43.93 -50.37
CA GLY A 267 -1.02 -44.84 -50.43
C GLY A 267 -2.23 -44.38 -49.62
N GLN A 268 -2.17 -43.24 -48.91
CA GLN A 268 -3.29 -42.75 -48.12
C GLN A 268 -4.33 -42.02 -48.97
N LYS A 269 -5.61 -42.17 -48.59
CA LYS A 269 -6.78 -41.55 -49.24
C LYS A 269 -7.14 -40.18 -48.67
N LYS A 270 -6.15 -39.43 -48.17
CA LYS A 270 -6.36 -38.09 -47.58
C LYS A 270 -5.88 -37.03 -48.56
N VAL A 271 -6.67 -36.79 -49.60
CA VAL A 271 -6.29 -35.90 -50.71
C VAL A 271 -7.30 -34.77 -50.82
N SER A 272 -6.81 -33.53 -50.80
CA SER A 272 -7.62 -32.36 -51.16
C SER A 272 -7.47 -32.07 -52.63
N TYR A 273 -8.57 -31.75 -53.30
CA TYR A 273 -8.54 -31.37 -54.71
C TYR A 273 -9.19 -30.01 -54.96
N SER A 274 -8.70 -29.31 -55.97
CA SER A 274 -9.27 -28.07 -56.48
C SER A 274 -9.28 -28.09 -58.00
N GLN A 275 -10.39 -27.73 -58.62
CA GLN A 275 -10.52 -27.69 -60.07
C GLN A 275 -10.32 -26.25 -60.57
N ALA A 276 -9.53 -26.09 -61.61
CA ALA A 276 -9.38 -24.81 -62.30
C ALA A 276 -9.27 -25.02 -63.81
N GLN A 277 -9.94 -24.17 -64.57
CA GLN A 277 -9.82 -24.13 -66.03
C GLN A 277 -8.47 -23.50 -66.38
N THR A 278 -7.49 -24.31 -66.76
CA THR A 278 -6.15 -23.81 -67.17
C THR A 278 -5.92 -23.82 -68.67
N ARG A 279 -6.91 -24.28 -69.45
CA ARG A 279 -6.84 -24.45 -70.90
C ARG A 279 -8.08 -23.85 -71.58
N SER A 280 -8.16 -23.92 -72.91
CA SER A 280 -9.28 -23.37 -73.70
C SER A 280 -10.64 -23.92 -73.23
N ALA A 281 -11.73 -23.22 -73.57
CA ALA A 281 -13.08 -23.59 -73.16
C ALA A 281 -13.54 -24.95 -73.71
N ASP A 282 -12.89 -25.43 -74.78
CA ASP A 282 -13.18 -26.72 -75.41
C ASP A 282 -12.58 -27.93 -74.65
N GLU A 283 -11.73 -27.69 -73.64
CA GLU A 283 -11.09 -28.75 -72.85
C GLU A 283 -11.66 -28.82 -71.42
N PRO A 284 -11.72 -30.02 -70.79
CA PRO A 284 -12.24 -30.15 -69.44
C PRO A 284 -11.35 -29.46 -68.39
N MET A 285 -11.92 -29.16 -67.23
CA MET A 285 -11.20 -28.54 -66.11
C MET A 285 -10.02 -29.40 -65.64
N THR A 286 -8.89 -28.77 -65.31
CA THR A 286 -7.75 -29.46 -64.71
C THR A 286 -7.95 -29.58 -63.20
N THR A 287 -7.81 -30.79 -62.67
CA THR A 287 -7.93 -31.06 -61.24
C THR A 287 -6.55 -31.08 -60.60
N PHE A 288 -6.30 -30.18 -59.65
CA PHE A 288 -5.11 -30.15 -58.81
C PHE A 288 -5.36 -30.93 -57.52
N CYS A 289 -4.47 -31.87 -57.20
CA CYS A 289 -4.56 -32.70 -56.01
C CYS A 289 -3.35 -32.47 -55.10
N GLU A 290 -3.60 -32.45 -53.79
CA GLU A 290 -2.58 -32.35 -52.76
C GLU A 290 -2.86 -33.36 -51.65
N CYS A 291 -1.88 -34.20 -51.33
CA CYS A 291 -1.98 -35.12 -50.21
C CYS A 291 -1.73 -34.38 -48.89
N GLN A 292 -2.69 -34.45 -47.97
CA GLN A 292 -2.60 -33.79 -46.65
C GLN A 292 -1.67 -34.51 -45.65
N VAL A 293 -1.10 -35.65 -46.05
CA VAL A 293 -0.24 -36.48 -45.18
C VAL A 293 1.23 -36.32 -45.54
N CYS A 294 1.57 -36.44 -46.83
CA CYS A 294 2.95 -36.36 -47.31
C CYS A 294 3.25 -35.07 -48.10
N GLY A 295 2.27 -34.21 -48.32
CA GLY A 295 2.43 -32.96 -49.06
C GLY A 295 2.64 -33.13 -50.57
N HIS A 296 2.52 -34.35 -51.11
CA HIS A 296 2.68 -34.58 -52.54
C HIS A 296 1.57 -33.91 -53.34
N ARG A 297 1.94 -33.19 -54.40
CA ARG A 297 1.03 -32.45 -55.28
C ARG A 297 1.12 -32.99 -56.71
N TRP A 298 -0.01 -33.19 -57.35
CA TRP A 298 -0.11 -33.64 -58.75
C TRP A 298 -1.35 -33.04 -59.42
N LYS A 299 -1.44 -33.15 -60.75
CA LYS A 299 -2.58 -32.69 -61.54
C LYS A 299 -3.00 -33.75 -62.56
N PHE A 300 -4.28 -33.77 -62.92
CA PHE A 300 -4.79 -34.52 -64.06
C PHE A 300 -5.81 -33.67 -64.83
N SER A 301 -5.78 -33.80 -66.16
CA SER A 301 -6.63 -33.12 -67.14
C SER A 301 -7.45 -34.14 -67.89
#